data_AF-A0A667HQE0-F1
#
_entry.id   AF-A0A667HQE0-F1
#
_cell.length_a   1.000
_cell.length_b   1.000
_cell.length_c   1.000
_cell.angle_alpha   90.00
_cell.angle_beta   90.00
_cell.angle_gamma   90.00
#
_symmetry.space_group_name_H-M   'P 1'
#
loop_
_entity.id
_entity.type
_entity.pdbx_description
1 polymer ?
#
loop_
_entity_poly.entity_id
_entity_poly.type
_entity_poly.pdbx_seq_one_letter_code
_entity_poly.pdbx_strand_id
1 'polypeptide(L)' 'MSTSWSDRLQNAADMPANMDKHALKKYRREAYHRVFVNRSLAMEKIKCFGFDMDYTLAGEPV' A
#
# COMPACT_ATOMS: atom_id res chain seq x y z
N MET A 1 -11.58 -21.56 8.41
CA MET A 1 -10.35 -20.80 8.71
C MET A 1 -10.58 -19.38 8.22
N SER A 2 -10.39 -18.37 9.09
CA SER A 2 -10.54 -16.97 8.71
C SER A 2 -9.29 -16.51 7.98
N THR A 3 -9.42 -15.76 6.88
CA THR A 3 -8.27 -15.14 6.23
C THR A 3 -7.63 -14.13 7.18
N SER A 4 -6.33 -14.25 7.41
CA SER A 4 -5.57 -13.36 8.27
C SER A 4 -5.32 -12.01 7.58
N TRP A 5 -4.68 -11.09 8.29
CA TRP A 5 -4.21 -9.84 7.67
C TRP A 5 -2.98 -10.07 6.78
N SER A 6 -2.08 -10.98 7.14
CA SER A 6 -0.90 -11.35 6.34
C SER A 6 -1.32 -11.96 5.01
N ASP A 7 -2.32 -12.85 5.03
CA ASP A 7 -2.92 -13.44 3.82
C ASP A 7 -3.42 -12.36 2.86
N ARG A 8 -4.10 -11.33 3.38
CA ARG A 8 -4.64 -10.23 2.55
C ARG A 8 -3.53 -9.40 1.90
N LEU A 9 -2.44 -9.15 2.63
CA LEU A 9 -1.29 -8.42 2.10
C LEU A 9 -0.55 -9.23 1.04
N GLN A 10 -0.35 -10.54 1.27
CA GLN A 10 0.29 -11.42 0.30
C GLN A 10 -0.50 -11.51 -1.01
N ASN A 11 -1.82 -11.70 -0.92
CA ASN A 11 -2.69 -11.71 -2.10
C ASN A 11 -2.60 -10.40 -2.91
N ALA A 12 -2.42 -9.26 -2.24
CA ALA A 12 -2.24 -7.98 -2.93
C ALA A 12 -0.83 -7.84 -3.55
N ALA A 13 0.21 -8.37 -2.91
CA ALA A 13 1.59 -8.34 -3.39
C ALA A 13 1.82 -9.23 -4.62
N ASP A 14 1.12 -10.35 -4.72
CA ASP A 14 1.23 -11.29 -5.85
C ASP A 14 0.62 -10.73 -7.15
N MET A 15 -0.23 -9.70 -7.06
CA MET A 15 -0.86 -9.09 -8.22
C MET A 15 0.12 -8.15 -8.95
N PRO A 16 0.28 -8.27 -10.29
CA PRO A 16 1.17 -7.40 -11.03
C PRO A 16 0.65 -5.96 -11.08
N ALA A 17 1.56 -4.99 -11.03
CA ALA A 17 1.20 -3.58 -11.10
C ALA A 17 0.74 -3.18 -12.51
N ASN A 18 -0.50 -2.67 -12.63
CA ASN A 18 -0.98 -2.02 -13.85
C ASN A 18 -0.75 -0.50 -13.76
N MET A 19 0.22 0.00 -14.52
CA MET A 19 0.64 1.40 -14.52
C MET A 19 -0.25 2.34 -15.37
N ASP A 20 -1.33 1.83 -15.97
CA ASP A 20 -2.34 2.68 -16.60
C ASP A 20 -2.95 3.66 -15.58
N LYS A 21 -3.07 4.94 -15.95
CA LYS A 21 -3.52 5.99 -15.02
C LYS A 21 -4.97 5.78 -14.56
N HIS A 22 -5.83 5.25 -15.42
CA HIS A 22 -7.23 4.98 -15.07
C HIS A 22 -7.33 3.75 -14.16
N ALA A 23 -6.54 2.71 -14.43
CA ALA A 23 -6.41 1.54 -13.58
C ALA A 23 -5.91 1.92 -12.18
N LEU A 24 -4.83 2.70 -12.06
CA LEU A 24 -4.29 3.14 -10.76
C LEU A 24 -5.27 4.05 -9.99
N LYS A 25 -5.99 4.93 -10.70
CA LYS A 25 -7.05 5.76 -10.09
C LYS A 25 -8.20 4.91 -9.56
N LYS A 26 -8.57 3.82 -10.25
CA LYS A 26 -9.58 2.86 -9.78
C LYS A 26 -9.07 2.07 -8.58
N TYR A 27 -7.84 1.55 -8.65
CA TYR A 27 -7.21 0.73 -7.61
C TYR A 27 -7.21 1.42 -6.24
N ARG A 28 -6.77 2.68 -6.16
CA ARG A 28 -6.71 3.47 -4.91
C ARG A 28 -8.07 3.89 -4.34
N ARG A 29 -9.20 3.61 -5.03
CA ARG A 29 -10.55 3.90 -4.50
C ARG A 29 -10.98 2.89 -3.46
N GLU A 30 -10.54 1.65 -3.55
CA GLU A 30 -10.84 0.62 -2.55
C GLU A 30 -10.14 0.95 -1.24
N ALA A 31 -10.80 0.71 -0.10
CA ALA A 31 -10.27 1.09 1.22
C ALA A 31 -8.94 0.38 1.53
N TYR A 32 -8.78 -0.87 1.08
CA TYR A 32 -7.57 -1.66 1.27
C TYR A 32 -6.32 -1.10 0.55
N HIS A 33 -6.50 -0.27 -0.48
CA HIS A 33 -5.40 0.30 -1.29
C HIS A 33 -5.26 1.81 -1.12
N ARG A 34 -5.96 2.40 -0.14
CA ARG A 34 -6.05 3.85 0.03
C ARG A 34 -5.03 4.34 1.06
N VAL A 35 -4.34 5.43 0.73
CA VAL A 35 -3.57 6.20 1.72
C VAL A 35 -4.54 7.17 2.42
N PHE A 36 -4.71 6.99 3.73
CA PHE A 36 -5.58 7.86 4.53
C PHE A 36 -4.83 9.13 4.97
N VAL A 37 -5.57 10.23 5.13
CA VAL A 37 -5.02 11.55 5.45
C VAL A 37 -5.65 12.08 6.73
N ASN A 38 -4.82 12.32 7.76
CA ASN A 38 -5.24 12.99 9.00
C ASN A 38 -4.88 14.49 9.00
N ARG A 39 -3.82 14.87 8.28
CA ARG A 39 -3.39 16.26 8.04
C ARG A 39 -2.95 16.40 6.59
N SER A 40 -3.33 17.49 5.93
CA SER A 40 -2.97 17.73 4.53
C SER A 40 -1.45 17.72 4.32
N LEU A 41 -0.99 17.00 3.30
CA LEU A 41 0.42 16.87 2.93
C LEU A 41 0.56 17.03 1.42
N ALA A 42 1.40 17.97 0.98
CA ALA A 42 1.70 18.19 -0.43
C ALA A 42 2.95 17.39 -0.83
N MET A 43 2.76 16.31 -1.60
CA MET A 43 3.85 15.38 -1.96
C MET A 43 5.02 16.05 -2.69
N GLU A 44 4.76 17.11 -3.46
CA GLU A 44 5.77 17.91 -4.16
C GLU A 44 6.80 18.60 -3.24
N LYS A 45 6.50 18.74 -1.94
CA LYS A 45 7.39 19.35 -0.95
C LYS A 45 8.32 18.35 -0.26
N ILE A 46 8.09 17.04 -0.43
CA ILE A 46 8.89 15.99 0.22
C ILE A 46 10.15 15.73 -0.61
N LYS A 47 11.33 15.90 0.00
CA LYS A 47 12.63 15.69 -0.65
C LYS A 47 13.29 14.35 -0.31
N CYS A 48 12.92 13.75 0.82
CA CYS A 48 13.51 12.53 1.33
C CYS A 48 12.40 11.56 1.72
N PHE A 49 12.56 10.28 1.38
CA PHE A 49 11.69 9.19 1.81
C PHE A 49 12.54 8.21 2.64
N GLY A 50 12.24 8.12 3.93
CA GLY A 50 12.87 7.17 4.84
C GLY A 50 11.98 5.95 5.05
N PHE A 51 12.59 4.77 5.17
CA PHE A 51 11.88 3.51 5.38
C PHE A 51 12.48 2.79 6.59
N ASP A 52 11.61 2.21 7.41
CA ASP A 52 12.00 1.22 8.42
C ASP A 52 11.96 -0.19 7.80
N MET A 53 12.66 -1.16 8.39
CA MET A 53 12.76 -2.50 7.84
C MET A 53 11.65 -3.42 8.34
N ASP A 54 11.60 -3.68 9.64
CA ASP A 54 10.72 -4.70 10.23
C ASP A 54 9.27 -4.25 10.27
N TYR A 55 8.36 -5.13 9.87
CA TYR A 55 6.91 -4.88 9.75
C TYR A 55 6.53 -3.70 8.83
N THR A 56 7.49 -3.09 8.14
CA THR A 56 7.31 -2.01 7.16
C THR A 56 7.71 -2.47 5.76
N LEU A 57 8.97 -2.85 5.55
CA LEU A 57 9.44 -3.44 4.28
C LEU A 57 9.40 -4.97 4.33
N ALA A 58 9.81 -5.54 5.45
CA ALA A 58 9.74 -6.97 5.73
C ALA A 58 8.51 -7.26 6.58
N GLY A 59 7.39 -7.56 5.91
CA GLY A 59 6.22 -8.13 6.59
C GLY A 59 6.54 -9.58 6.96
N GLU A 60 6.46 -9.92 8.24
CA GLU A 60 6.71 -11.29 8.70
C GLU A 60 5.54 -12.20 8.25
N PRO A 61 5.79 -13.26 7.46
CA PRO A 61 4.76 -14.23 7.11
C PRO A 61 4.52 -15.14 8.32
N VAL A 62 3.49 -14.80 9.12
CA VAL A 62 2.89 -15.72 10.11
C VAL A 62 1.80 -16.56 9.47
#